data_AF-A0A940VIC8-F1
#
_entry.id   AF-A0A940VIC8-F1
#
_cell.length_a   1.000
_cell.length_b   1.000
_cell.length_c   1.000
_cell.angle_alpha   90.00
_cell.angle_beta   90.00
_cell.angle_gamma   90.00
#
_symmetry.space_group_name_H-M   'P 1'
#
loop_
_entity.id
_entity.type
_entity.pdbx_description
1 polymer ?
#
loop_
_entity_poly.entity_id
_entity_poly.type
_entity_poly.pdbx_seq_one_letter_code
_entity_poly.pdbx_strand_id
1 'polypeptide(L)' 'MLGPRQPANLHIERKEGRRESVPLVLRIDTPIEVAYLSAGGILPYVLEQLLANQKGPTPQEESMS' A
#
# COMPACT_ATOMS: atom_id res chain seq x y z
N MET A 1 12.32 0.92 -0.57
CA MET A 1 11.15 0.20 -0.01
C MET A 1 10.00 1.18 0.06
N LEU A 2 8.77 0.76 -0.26
CA LEU A 2 7.57 1.59 -0.06
C LEU A 2 7.34 1.75 1.45
N GLY A 3 7.19 2.98 1.90
CA GLY A 3 6.90 3.30 3.30
C GLY A 3 5.47 3.79 3.50
N PRO A 4 4.94 3.72 4.75
CA PRO A 4 3.69 4.38 5.08
C PRO A 4 3.75 5.88 4.77
N ARG A 5 2.66 6.43 4.23
CA ARG A 5 2.46 7.86 3.94
C ARG A 5 3.57 8.48 3.10
N GLN A 6 4.21 7.68 2.24
CA GLN A 6 5.30 8.15 1.39
C GLN A 6 4.81 9.20 0.39
N PRO A 7 5.61 10.25 0.10
CA PRO A 7 5.31 11.20 -0.96
C PRO A 7 5.38 10.54 -2.35
N ALA A 8 4.52 10.99 -3.26
CA ALA A 8 4.50 10.62 -4.65
C ALA A 8 4.20 11.84 -5.53
N ASN A 9 4.58 11.76 -6.81
CA ASN A 9 4.23 12.80 -7.80
C ASN A 9 3.25 12.21 -8.81
N LEU A 10 2.06 12.80 -8.90
CA LEU A 10 1.13 12.51 -9.99
C LEU A 10 1.58 13.25 -11.23
N HIS A 11 2.00 12.49 -12.25
CA HIS A 11 2.29 13.03 -13.58
C HIS A 11 1.01 13.01 -14.42
N ILE A 12 0.54 14.21 -14.79
CA ILE A 12 -0.65 14.39 -15.62
C ILE A 12 -0.18 14.72 -17.03
N GLU A 13 -0.43 13.80 -17.96
CA GLU A 13 -0.27 14.06 -19.39
C GLU A 13 -1.60 14.57 -19.97
N ARG A 14 -1.62 15.84 -20.39
CA ARG A 14 -2.79 16.46 -21.03
C ARG A 14 -2.69 16.35 -22.55
N LYS A 15 -3.80 16.64 -23.23
CA LYS A 15 -3.81 16.82 -24.69
C LYS A 15 -2.73 17.84 -25.10
N GLU A 16 -2.19 17.66 -26.31
CA GLU A 16 -1.15 18.52 -26.88
C GLU A 16 0.20 18.48 -26.12
N GLY A 17 0.46 17.42 -25.35
CA GLY A 17 1.77 17.16 -24.75
C GLY A 17 2.10 17.97 -23.51
N ARG A 18 1.16 18.77 -23.00
CA ARG A 18 1.31 19.49 -21.74
C ARG A 18 1.41 18.50 -20.58
N ARG A 19 2.49 18.59 -19.81
CA ARG A 19 2.74 17.77 -18.62
C ARG A 19 2.67 18.62 -17.35
N GLU A 20 1.98 18.11 -16.35
CA GLU A 20 1.93 18.70 -15.01
C GLU A 20 2.36 17.66 -13.98
N SER A 21 2.95 18.12 -12.88
CA SER A 21 3.32 17.27 -11.74
C SER A 21 2.70 17.84 -10.48
N VAL A 22 1.96 17.00 -9.76
CA VAL A 22 1.27 17.38 -8.52
C VAL A 22 1.78 16.50 -7.39
N PRO A 23 2.29 17.07 -6.28
CA PRO A 23 2.72 16.28 -5.13
C PRO A 23 1.51 15.69 -4.40
N LEU A 24 1.59 14.40 -4.05
CA LEU A 24 0.60 13.63 -3.32
C LEU A 24 1.25 12.89 -2.15
N VAL A 25 0.40 12.43 -1.22
CA VAL A 25 0.77 11.50 -0.15
C VAL A 25 0.02 10.19 -0.38
N LEU A 26 0.74 9.08 -0.43
CA LEU A 26 0.12 7.75 -0.54
C LEU A 26 -0.66 7.41 0.74
N ARG A 27 -1.90 6.95 0.62
CA ARG A 27 -2.75 6.52 1.76
C ARG A 27 -2.49 5.07 2.15
N ILE A 28 -1.21 4.75 2.31
CA ILE A 28 -0.74 3.54 2.98
C ILE A 28 -0.42 4.02 4.39
N ASP A 29 -1.41 3.99 5.27
CA ASP A 29 -1.35 4.62 6.59
C ASP A 29 -0.59 3.75 7.62
N THR A 30 -0.52 2.43 7.38
CA THR A 30 0.12 1.46 8.29
C THR A 30 1.20 0.62 7.59
N PRO A 31 2.16 0.04 8.35
CA PRO A 31 3.13 -0.91 7.78
C PRO A 31 2.49 -2.15 7.14
N ILE A 32 1.38 -2.65 7.67
CA ILE A 32 0.73 -3.85 7.12
C ILE A 32 0.11 -3.60 5.74
N GLU A 33 -0.39 -2.38 5.49
CA GLU A 33 -0.91 -2.01 4.17
C GLU A 33 0.18 -2.00 3.09
N VAL A 34 1.45 -1.78 3.45
CA VAL A 34 2.59 -1.96 2.54
C VAL A 34 2.71 -3.42 2.13
N ALA A 35 2.55 -4.35 3.07
CA ALA A 35 2.59 -5.78 2.80
C ALA A 35 1.41 -6.21 1.93
N TYR A 36 0.21 -5.72 2.22
CA TYR A 36 -0.98 -5.95 1.39
C TYR A 36 -0.79 -5.43 -0.04
N LEU A 37 -0.29 -4.20 -0.20
CA LEU A 37 -0.02 -3.63 -1.53
C LEU A 37 1.01 -4.47 -2.30
N SER A 38 2.07 -4.91 -1.61
CA SER A 38 3.15 -5.70 -2.21
C SER A 38 2.68 -7.10 -2.64
N ALA A 39 1.73 -7.68 -1.92
CA ALA A 39 1.09 -8.95 -2.27
C ALA A 39 0.00 -8.83 -3.34
N GLY A 40 -0.34 -7.62 -3.79
CA GLY A 40 -1.44 -7.39 -4.74
C GLY A 40 -2.82 -7.32 -4.10
N GLY A 41 -2.90 -7.17 -2.78
CA GLY A 41 -4.12 -6.98 -2.00
C GLY A 41 -4.09 -7.73 -0.67
N ILE A 42 -5.07 -7.44 0.19
CA ILE A 42 -5.23 -8.14 1.46
C ILE A 42 -5.50 -9.64 1.28
N LEU A 43 -6.32 -10.02 0.30
CA LEU A 43 -6.73 -11.41 0.11
C LEU A 43 -5.56 -12.30 -0.36
N PRO A 44 -4.77 -11.93 -1.40
CA PRO A 44 -3.55 -12.67 -1.73
C PRO A 44 -2.62 -12.87 -0.54
N TYR A 45 -2.36 -11.81 0.23
CA TYR A 45 -1.52 -11.86 1.42
C TYR A 45 -2.03 -12.87 2.46
N VAL A 46 -3.32 -12.81 2.81
CA VAL A 46 -3.90 -13.69 3.83
C VAL A 46 -3.91 -15.15 3.34
N LEU A 47 -4.23 -15.40 2.07
CA LEU A 47 -4.24 -16.76 1.53
C LEU A 47 -2.85 -17.41 1.57
N GLU A 48 -1.79 -16.66 1.25
CA GLU A 48 -0.41 -17.13 1.38
C GLU A 48 -0.06 -17.52 2.83
N GLN A 49 -0.48 -16.71 3.81
CA GLN A 49 -0.26 -17.02 5.23
C GLN A 49 -0.99 -18.30 5.65
N LEU A 50 -2.25 -18.47 5.22
CA LEU A 50 -3.05 -19.67 5.51
C LEU A 50 -2.44 -20.93 4.90
N LEU A 51 -2.00 -20.87 3.62
CA LEU A 51 -1.35 -21.99 2.95
C LEU A 51 0.00 -22.34 3.59
N ALA A 52 0.72 -21.34 4.09
CA ALA A 52 1.95 -21.54 4.84
C ALA A 52 1.72 -21.98 6.30
N ASN A 53 0.45 -22.13 6.73
CA ASN A 53 0.07 -22.43 8.11
C ASN A 53 0.64 -21.43 9.13
N GLN A 54 0.87 -20.19 8.69
CA GLN A 54 1.34 -19.09 9.52
C GLN A 54 0.14 -18.39 10.15
N LYS A 55 0.27 -18.00 11.42
CA LYS A 55 -0.75 -17.16 12.06
C LYS A 55 -0.71 -15.81 11.37
N GLY A 56 -1.71 -15.53 10.53
CA GLY A 56 -1.82 -14.23 9.86
C GLY A 56 -1.93 -13.09 10.88
N PRO A 57 -1.56 -11.86 10.51
CA PRO A 57 -1.72 -10.71 11.39
C PRO A 57 -3.21 -10.55 11.74
N THR A 58 -3.51 -10.42 13.02
CA THR A 58 -4.86 -10.21 13.52
C THR A 58 -5.27 -8.76 13.22
N PRO A 59 -6.36 -8.49 12.47
CA PRO A 59 -6.77 -7.11 12.12
C PRO A 59 -7.05 -6.17 13.31
N GLN A 60 -7.05 -6.70 14.54
CA GLN A 60 -7.42 -6.00 15.77
C GLN A 60 -6.21 -5.61 16.66
N GLU A 61 -5.01 -6.13 16.41
CA GLU A 61 -3.84 -5.86 17.26
C GLU A 61 -3.15 -4.50 16.95
N GLU A 62 -3.58 -3.79 15.91
CA GLU A 62 -2.89 -2.59 15.40
C GLU A 62 -3.49 -1.25 15.84
N SER A 63 -4.56 -1.24 16.67
CA SER A 63 -5.06 0.01 17.28
C SER A 63 -4.25 0.45 18.51
N MET A 64 -3.19 -0.29 18.87
CA MET A 64 -2.38 -0.09 20.07
C MET A 64 -0.89 -0.04 19.73
N SER A 65 -0.47 0.93 18.90
CA SER A 65 0.88 1.52 18.92
C SER A 65 0.93 2.79 18.10
#